data_AF-A0A5B8UCR8-F1
#
_entry.id   AF-A0A5B8UCR8-F1
#
_cell.length_a   1.000
_cell.length_b   1.000
_cell.length_c   1.000
_cell.angle_alpha   90.00
_cell.angle_beta   90.00
_cell.angle_gamma   90.00
#
_symmetry.space_group_name_H-M   'P 1'
#
loop_
_entity.id
_entity.type
_entity.pdbx_description
1 polymer ?
#
loop_
_entity_poly.entity_id
_entity_poly.type
_entity_poly.pdbx_seq_one_letter_code
_entity_poly.pdbx_strand_id
1 'polypeptide(L)'
;MKNDTTHPAFIIGLVSYFLLIMGVVLKGNVIHWSYDVILAAFVFGAVHWVWAIIDVFTNEDLKGTPSRPLWILVVIILAPLGGMLYYAMKRKRISF
;
A
#
# COMPACT_ATOMS: atom_id res chain seq x y z
N MET A 1 1.76 -14.83 22.72
CA MET A 1 1.53 -13.61 21.91
C MET A 1 2.27 -13.77 20.60
N LYS A 2 1.56 -14.08 19.50
CA LYS A 2 2.16 -14.07 18.16
C LYS A 2 2.32 -12.60 17.80
N ASN A 3 3.56 -12.12 17.69
CA ASN A 3 3.80 -10.74 17.26
C ASN A 3 3.19 -10.59 15.87
N ASP A 4 2.06 -9.88 15.80
CA ASP A 4 1.40 -9.45 14.58
C ASP A 4 2.32 -8.40 13.93
N THR A 5 3.43 -8.85 13.34
CA THR A 5 4.36 -7.98 12.64
C THR A 5 3.62 -7.40 11.45
N THR A 6 3.25 -6.13 11.56
CA THR A 6 2.56 -5.39 10.50
C THR A 6 3.39 -5.49 9.24
N HIS A 7 2.78 -5.89 8.11
CA HIS A 7 3.50 -6.09 6.87
C HIS A 7 4.22 -4.79 6.49
N PRO A 8 5.55 -4.80 6.27
CA PRO A 8 6.33 -3.58 6.08
C PRO A 8 5.80 -2.73 4.92
N ALA A 9 5.35 -3.36 3.83
CA ALA A 9 4.73 -2.66 2.70
C ALA A 9 3.43 -1.93 3.08
N PHE A 10 2.65 -2.43 4.05
CA PHE A 10 1.46 -1.73 4.56
C PHE A 10 1.83 -0.45 5.32
N ILE A 11 2.91 -0.49 6.12
CA ILE A 11 3.42 0.69 6.81
C ILE A 11 3.93 1.72 5.79
N ILE A 12 4.68 1.27 4.78
CA ILE A 12 5.17 2.15 3.69
C ILE A 12 3.98 2.81 2.98
N GLY A 13 2.91 2.06 2.69
CA GLY A 13 1.66 2.59 2.16
C GLY A 13 1.07 3.68 3.04
N LEU A 14 0.90 3.44 4.34
CA LEU A 14 0.42 4.45 5.30
C LEU A 14 1.29 5.72 5.32
N VAL A 15 2.61 5.55 5.39
CA VAL A 15 3.57 6.66 5.38
C VAL A 15 3.44 7.45 4.09
N SER A 16 3.29 6.80 2.94
CA SER A 16 3.12 7.49 1.66
C SER A 16 1.86 8.38 1.64
N TYR A 17 0.72 7.90 2.16
CA TYR A 17 -0.49 8.72 2.25
C TYR A 17 -0.36 9.87 3.23
N PHE A 18 0.30 9.64 4.37
CA PHE A 18 0.56 10.68 5.35
C PHE A 18 1.45 11.79 4.75
N LEU A 19 2.54 11.42 4.07
CA LEU A 19 3.40 12.36 3.35
C LEU A 19 2.64 13.10 2.24
N LEU A 20 1.75 12.43 1.52
CA LEU A 20 0.96 13.08 0.47
C LEU A 20 0.06 14.17 1.04
N ILE A 21 -0.69 13.87 2.10
CA ILE A 21 -1.57 14.84 2.77
C ILE A 21 -0.73 16.00 3.31
N MET A 22 0.37 15.71 4.00
CA MET A 22 1.28 16.72 4.52
C MET A 22 1.82 17.61 3.39
N GLY A 23 2.32 17.02 2.30
CA GLY A 23 2.85 17.74 1.16
C GLY A 23 1.81 18.67 0.51
N VAL A 24 0.56 18.22 0.38
CA VAL A 24 -0.56 19.05 -0.12
C VAL A 24 -0.85 20.22 0.81
N VAL A 25 -0.88 19.99 2.13
CA VAL A 25 -1.07 21.05 3.13
C VAL A 25 0.07 22.07 3.10
N LEU A 26 1.32 21.61 3.02
CA LEU A 26 2.49 22.50 2.92
C LEU A 26 2.46 23.34 1.64
N LYS A 27 2.02 22.76 0.52
CA LYS A 27 1.86 23.48 -0.76
C LYS A 27 0.83 24.60 -0.63
N GLY A 28 -0.27 24.37 0.08
CA GLY A 28 -1.29 25.39 0.37
C GLY A 28 -0.77 26.56 1.20
N ASN A 29 0.29 26.35 1.98
CA ASN A 29 0.95 27.38 2.79
C ASN A 29 2.19 28.00 2.11
N VAL A 30 2.42 27.75 0.81
CA VAL A 30 3.53 28.29 0.01
C VAL A 30 4.91 27.91 0.60
N ILE A 31 5.01 26.74 1.23
CA ILE A 31 6.28 26.23 1.77
C ILE A 31 7.07 25.57 0.65
N HIS A 32 8.27 26.08 0.41
CA HIS A 32 9.17 25.66 -0.68
C HIS A 32 9.47 24.15 -0.74
N TRP A 33 9.47 23.43 0.39
CA TRP A 33 9.76 21.98 0.43
C TRP A 33 8.52 21.11 0.14
N SER A 34 7.37 21.71 -0.20
CA SER A 34 6.15 20.94 -0.47
C SER A 34 6.31 19.97 -1.63
N TYR A 35 7.08 20.34 -2.66
CA TYR A 35 7.28 19.51 -3.84
C TYR A 35 8.09 18.26 -3.52
N ASP A 36 9.14 18.38 -2.70
CA ASP A 36 9.97 17.26 -2.29
C ASP A 36 9.18 16.26 -1.44
N VAL A 37 8.33 16.75 -0.53
CA VAL A 37 7.46 15.89 0.30
C VAL A 37 6.42 15.16 -0.56
N ILE A 38 5.82 15.85 -1.53
CA ILE A 38 4.88 15.23 -2.48
C ILE A 38 5.60 14.18 -3.33
N LEU A 39 6.80 14.47 -3.84
CA LEU A 39 7.58 13.53 -4.63
C LEU A 39 7.94 12.28 -3.81
N ALA A 40 8.40 12.45 -2.57
CA ALA A 40 8.67 11.35 -1.66
C ALA A 40 7.42 10.47 -1.44
N ALA A 41 6.25 11.10 -1.25
CA ALA A 41 4.98 10.38 -1.13
C ALA A 41 4.68 9.52 -2.37
N PHE A 42 4.87 10.04 -3.57
CA PHE A 42 4.69 9.28 -4.81
C PHE A 42 5.69 8.13 -4.94
N VAL A 43 6.96 8.35 -4.60
CA VAL A 43 7.99 7.29 -4.64
C VAL A 43 7.63 6.17 -3.67
N PHE A 44 7.33 6.48 -2.41
CA PHE A 44 6.91 5.46 -1.44
C PHE A 44 5.62 4.76 -1.86
N GLY A 45 4.65 5.51 -2.40
CA GLY A 45 3.40 4.97 -2.91
C GLY A 45 3.62 3.98 -4.06
N ALA A 46 4.48 4.31 -5.01
CA ALA A 46 4.84 3.44 -6.13
C ALA A 46 5.59 2.18 -5.68
N VAL A 47 6.57 2.32 -4.77
CA VAL A 47 7.32 1.19 -4.22
C VAL A 47 6.38 0.20 -3.53
N HIS A 48 5.50 0.69 -2.66
CA HIS A 48 4.53 -0.16 -1.98
C HIS A 48 3.54 -0.80 -2.97
N TRP A 49 3.08 -0.04 -3.97
CA TRP A 49 2.16 -0.57 -4.97
C TRP A 49 2.76 -1.73 -5.78
N VAL A 50 4.00 -1.57 -6.27
CA VAL A 50 4.71 -2.64 -6.99
C VAL A 50 4.93 -3.85 -6.08
N TRP A 51 5.28 -3.63 -4.81
CA TRP A 51 5.39 -4.71 -3.84
C TRP A 51 4.06 -5.47 -3.68
N ALA A 52 2.94 -4.75 -3.53
CA ALA A 52 1.62 -5.37 -3.41
C ALA A 52 1.25 -6.19 -4.65
N ILE A 53 1.59 -5.71 -5.85
CA ILE A 53 1.42 -6.48 -7.09
C ILE A 53 2.21 -7.79 -6.99
N ILE A 54 3.52 -7.72 -6.70
CA ILE A 54 4.38 -8.89 -6.60
C ILE A 54 3.81 -9.89 -5.57
N ASP A 55 3.42 -9.42 -4.39
CA ASP A 55 2.86 -10.28 -3.34
C ASP A 55 1.57 -10.98 -3.75
N VAL A 56 0.67 -10.31 -4.49
CA VAL A 56 -0.55 -10.97 -5.00
C VAL A 56 -0.19 -12.05 -6.03
N PHE A 57 0.81 -11.80 -6.87
CA PHE A 57 1.25 -12.77 -7.88
C PHE A 57 2.03 -13.95 -7.27
N THR A 58 2.77 -13.76 -6.20
CA THR A 58 3.60 -14.82 -5.58
C THR A 58 2.89 -15.54 -4.43
N ASN A 59 1.76 -15.04 -3.93
CA ASN A 59 1.03 -15.68 -2.84
C ASN A 59 0.47 -17.06 -3.21
N GLU A 60 1.09 -18.11 -2.65
CA GLU A 60 0.70 -19.51 -2.81
C GLU A 60 -0.72 -19.80 -2.29
N ASP A 61 -1.19 -19.12 -1.23
CA ASP A 61 -2.54 -19.31 -0.65
C ASP A 61 -3.67 -18.86 -1.58
N LEU A 62 -3.32 -18.10 -2.62
CA LEU A 62 -4.24 -17.63 -3.66
C LEU A 62 -4.11 -18.46 -4.94
N LYS A 63 -3.10 -19.34 -5.07
CA LYS A 63 -2.98 -20.18 -6.26
C LYS A 63 -4.12 -21.20 -6.27
N GLY A 64 -4.83 -21.26 -7.40
CA GLY A 64 -5.99 -22.14 -7.57
C GLY A 64 -7.29 -21.62 -6.94
N THR A 65 -7.27 -20.48 -6.25
CA THR A 65 -8.50 -19.86 -5.74
C THR A 65 -9.10 -18.87 -6.73
N PRO A 66 -10.44 -18.75 -6.81
CA PRO A 66 -11.10 -17.74 -7.65
C PRO A 66 -10.84 -16.29 -7.17
N SER A 67 -10.31 -16.11 -5.96
CA SER A 67 -10.02 -14.78 -5.39
C SER A 67 -8.75 -14.13 -5.93
N ARG A 68 -7.80 -14.88 -6.51
CA ARG A 68 -6.54 -14.31 -7.04
C ARG A 68 -6.75 -13.27 -8.15
N PRO A 69 -7.51 -13.54 -9.24
CA PRO A 69 -7.73 -12.55 -10.28
C PRO A 69 -8.47 -11.30 -9.76
N LEU A 70 -9.38 -11.46 -8.79
CA LEU A 70 -10.04 -10.33 -8.13
C LEU A 70 -9.03 -9.45 -7.40
N TRP A 71 -8.09 -10.04 -6.65
CA TRP A 71 -7.06 -9.27 -5.98
C TRP A 71 -6.10 -8.57 -6.93
N ILE A 72 -5.71 -9.23 -8.02
CA ILE A 72 -4.88 -8.61 -9.07
C ILE A 72 -5.61 -7.39 -9.64
N LEU A 73 -6.89 -7.54 -9.99
CA LEU A 73 -7.72 -6.46 -10.52
C LEU A 73 -7.81 -5.29 -9.53
N VAL A 74 -8.08 -5.58 -8.25
CA VAL A 74 -8.19 -4.57 -7.19
C VAL A 74 -6.88 -3.81 -7.00
N VAL A 75 -5.74 -4.50 -6.93
CA VAL A 75 -4.43 -3.85 -6.73
C VAL A 75 -4.02 -3.03 -7.97
N ILE A 76 -4.35 -3.49 -9.17
CA ILE A 76 -4.03 -2.74 -10.40
C ILE A 76 -4.92 -1.50 -10.55
N ILE A 77 -6.24 -1.62 -10.37
CA ILE A 77 -7.19 -0.51 -10.59
C ILE A 77 -7.09 0.55 -9.48
N LEU A 78 -7.06 0.12 -8.21
CA LEU A 78 -7.02 1.06 -7.08
C LEU A 78 -5.60 1.53 -6.76
N ALA A 79 -4.61 1.06 -7.52
CA ALA A 79 -3.22 1.44 -7.41
C ALA A 79 -2.72 1.31 -5.94
N PRO A 80 -2.01 2.27 -5.30
CA PRO A 80 -1.54 2.05 -3.93
C PRO A 80 -2.67 1.82 -2.90
N LEU A 81 -3.90 2.30 -3.10
CA LEU A 81 -5.02 1.96 -2.19
C LEU A 81 -5.34 0.46 -2.22
N GLY A 82 -5.32 -0.14 -3.42
CA GLY A 82 -5.62 -1.56 -3.58
C GLY A 82 -4.62 -2.45 -2.85
N GLY A 83 -3.33 -2.11 -2.89
CA GLY A 83 -2.30 -2.83 -2.15
C GLY A 83 -2.49 -2.75 -0.64
N MET A 84 -2.89 -1.59 -0.12
CA MET A 84 -3.16 -1.45 1.32
C MET A 84 -4.37 -2.28 1.75
N LEU A 85 -5.43 -2.30 0.95
CA LEU A 85 -6.62 -3.12 1.19
C LEU A 85 -6.26 -4.62 1.19
N TYR A 86 -5.44 -5.05 0.23
CA TYR A 86 -4.93 -6.41 0.15
C TYR A 86 -4.21 -6.82 1.44
N TYR A 87 -3.27 -6.01 1.93
CA TYR A 87 -2.54 -6.31 3.16
C TYR A 87 -3.43 -6.31 4.41
N ALA A 88 -4.37 -5.37 4.50
CA ALA A 88 -5.31 -5.30 5.61
C ALA A 88 -6.20 -6.55 5.70
N MET A 89 -6.67 -7.05 4.55
CA MET A 89 -7.50 -8.26 4.48
C MET A 89 -6.69 -9.54 4.66
N LYS A 90 -5.48 -9.61 4.10
CA LYS A 90 -4.55 -10.74 4.30
C LYS A 90 -4.27 -10.98 5.79
N ARG A 91 -4.16 -9.91 6.59
CA ARG A 91 -4.01 -10.00 8.06
C ARG A 91 -5.20 -10.67 8.75
N LYS A 92 -6.44 -10.32 8.38
CA LYS A 92 -7.66 -10.85 9.03
C LYS A 92 -7.83 -12.37 8.86
N ARG A 93 -7.26 -12.97 7.81
CA ARG A 93 -7.39 -14.41 7.54
C ARG A 93 -6.60 -15.29 8.54
N ILE A 94 -5.65 -14.74 9.29
CA ILE A 94 -4.73 -15.48 10.17
C ILE A 94 -5.17 -15.44 11.65
N SER A 95 -6.27 -14.75 11.99
CA SER A 95 -6.71 -14.51 13.38
C SER A 95 -7.99 -15.23 13.79
N PHE A 96 -8.41 -16.29 13.09
CA PHE A 96 -9.55 -17.13 13.45
C PHE A 96 -9.12 -18.58 13.59
#